data_AF-A0A034W6H3-F1
#
_entry.id   AF-A0A034W6H3-F1
#
_cell.length_a   1.000
_cell.length_b   1.000
_cell.length_c   1.000
_cell.angle_alpha   90.00
_cell.angle_beta   90.00
_cell.angle_gamma   90.00
#
_symmetry.space_group_name_H-M   'P 1'
#
loop_
_entity.id
_entity.type
_entity.pdbx_description
1 polymer ?
#
loop_
_entity_poly.entity_id
_entity_poly.type
_entity_poly.pdbx_seq_one_letter_code
_entity_poly.pdbx_strand_id
1 'polypeptide(L)'
;MFRKVLIATPATAVLLAAVPVKQSEVKAAENVEANTNFTCKPSDLPLYQSLHELHSTKKESHPPKDSPTRQTIESGIRVVRTEIQSGLNVLAEQKAHFDHYYETGKAHTQSTIDYLNEPQNILPRSGAIAVGGLSGFIFAARGGFIKKVLYTTIGAGTVASLCYPKQAEVFARDALVQARKGYAIAYNFVKGVKPGDEVTPEPVSKFPTSMEDLKYLALDLYDEAKEAIFGKKQ
;
A
#
# COMPACT_ATOMS: atom_id res chain seq x y z
N MET A 1 0.80 -33.79 -12.03
CA MET A 1 1.85 -34.26 -11.10
C MET A 1 2.22 -33.09 -10.20
N PHE A 2 1.68 -33.02 -8.97
CA PHE A 2 1.95 -31.95 -8.02
C PHE A 2 2.61 -32.53 -6.78
N ARG A 3 3.82 -32.07 -6.45
CA ARG A 3 4.63 -32.57 -5.34
C ARG A 3 4.28 -31.74 -4.09
N LYS A 4 3.77 -32.40 -3.04
CA LYS A 4 3.52 -31.79 -1.72
C LYS A 4 4.86 -31.62 -0.99
N VAL A 5 5.16 -30.41 -0.54
CA VAL A 5 6.30 -30.11 0.32
C VAL A 5 5.78 -30.03 1.76
N LEU A 6 6.29 -30.91 2.62
CA LEU A 6 6.01 -30.97 4.05
C LEU A 6 7.02 -30.05 4.75
N ILE A 7 6.54 -29.01 5.43
CA ILE A 7 7.37 -28.10 6.24
C ILE A 7 7.32 -28.62 7.68
N ALA A 8 8.46 -29.11 8.18
CA ALA A 8 8.64 -29.50 9.57
C ALA A 8 9.13 -28.30 10.38
N THR A 9 8.45 -27.99 11.48
CA THR A 9 8.84 -26.96 12.45
C THR A 9 9.65 -27.58 13.60
N PRO A 10 10.81 -27.02 14.00
CA PRO A 10 11.49 -27.44 15.23
C PRO A 10 10.94 -26.68 16.46
N ALA A 11 10.68 -27.43 17.52
CA ALA A 11 10.20 -26.94 18.82
C ALA A 11 11.24 -26.09 19.56
N THR A 12 10.82 -24.93 20.05
CA THR A 12 11.56 -24.03 20.94
C THR A 12 11.30 -24.43 22.39
N ALA A 13 12.33 -24.90 23.10
CA ALA A 13 12.32 -25.07 24.55
C ALA A 13 13.07 -23.89 25.20
N VAL A 14 12.33 -23.03 25.88
CA VAL A 14 12.86 -21.91 26.67
C VAL A 14 13.24 -22.43 28.06
N LEU A 15 14.52 -22.34 28.43
CA LEU A 15 15.00 -22.55 29.79
C LEU A 15 15.18 -21.18 30.46
N LEU A 16 14.35 -20.89 31.46
CA LEU A 16 14.47 -19.76 32.39
C LEU A 16 15.44 -20.15 33.51
N ALA A 17 16.53 -19.39 33.68
CA ALA A 17 17.41 -19.48 34.84
C ALA A 17 17.30 -18.20 35.69
N ALA A 18 16.80 -18.36 36.92
CA ALA A 18 16.75 -17.31 37.94
C ALA A 18 18.09 -17.24 38.68
N VAL A 19 18.61 -16.02 38.92
CA VAL A 19 19.82 -15.79 39.72
C VAL A 19 19.45 -14.91 40.93
N PRO A 20 19.83 -15.29 42.17
CA PRO A 20 19.47 -14.55 43.36
C PRO A 20 20.34 -13.30 43.57
N VAL A 21 19.70 -12.23 44.06
CA VAL A 21 20.33 -10.97 44.46
C VAL A 21 20.96 -11.14 45.84
N LYS A 22 22.26 -10.83 45.97
CA LYS A 22 22.94 -10.62 47.26
C LYS A 22 23.14 -9.14 47.50
N GLN A 23 22.53 -8.66 48.58
CA GLN A 23 22.71 -7.34 49.17
C GLN A 23 24.00 -7.36 50.02
N SER A 24 24.86 -6.35 49.91
CA SER A 24 25.95 -6.14 50.88
C SER A 24 26.31 -4.66 50.98
N GLU A 25 26.68 -4.31 52.20
CA GLU A 25 26.65 -3.00 52.84
C GLU A 25 27.70 -1.99 52.37
N VAL A 26 27.37 -0.74 52.68
CA VAL A 26 28.21 0.46 52.65
C VAL A 26 29.34 0.34 53.68
N LYS A 27 30.58 0.67 53.29
CA LYS A 27 31.59 1.22 54.20
C LYS A 27 32.35 2.38 53.58
N ALA A 28 32.64 3.32 54.47
CA ALA A 28 33.12 4.67 54.28
C ALA A 28 34.61 4.76 53.92
N ALA A 29 34.97 5.97 53.50
CA ALA A 29 36.25 6.43 52.98
C ALA A 29 37.39 6.53 54.01
N GLU A 30 38.63 6.37 53.53
CA GLU A 30 39.87 7.16 53.74
C GLU A 30 41.02 6.39 53.06
N ASN A 31 42.15 6.91 52.54
CA ASN A 31 42.87 8.18 52.66
C ASN A 31 43.82 8.23 51.43
N VAL A 32 44.10 9.39 50.81
CA VAL A 32 45.20 9.52 49.84
C VAL A 32 46.13 10.63 50.31
N GLU A 33 47.36 10.22 50.60
CA GLU A 33 48.45 11.03 51.13
C GLU A 33 48.84 12.18 50.18
N ALA A 34 49.15 13.32 50.79
CA ALA A 34 49.49 14.57 50.13
C ALA A 34 50.93 14.56 49.59
N ASN A 35 51.09 14.77 48.28
CA ASN A 35 52.38 15.13 47.69
C ASN A 35 52.56 16.66 47.73
N THR A 36 53.60 17.11 48.41
CA THR A 36 53.93 18.53 48.64
C THR A 36 54.67 19.14 47.46
N ASN A 37 53.93 19.78 46.55
CA ASN A 37 54.44 20.88 45.72
C ASN A 37 53.24 21.70 45.17
N PHE A 38 52.91 22.82 45.81
CA PHE A 38 51.78 23.67 45.40
C PHE A 38 52.27 24.95 44.74
N THR A 39 52.48 24.90 43.42
CA THR A 39 52.38 26.09 42.58
C THR A 39 51.09 25.94 41.77
N CYS A 40 49.97 26.44 42.28
CA CYS A 40 48.70 26.46 41.57
C CYS A 40 48.45 27.86 41.00
N LYS A 41 47.90 27.97 39.78
CA LYS A 41 47.47 29.27 39.27
C LYS A 41 46.20 29.71 40.01
N PRO A 42 45.95 31.03 40.19
CA PRO A 42 44.73 31.53 40.82
C PRO A 42 43.43 31.05 40.15
N SER A 43 43.49 30.75 38.86
CA SER A 43 42.38 30.19 38.08
C SER A 43 42.02 28.75 38.44
N ASP A 44 42.92 28.02 39.11
CA ASP A 44 42.75 26.59 39.41
C ASP A 44 42.02 26.36 40.75
N LEU A 45 41.52 27.43 41.39
CA LEU A 45 40.68 27.31 42.58
C LEU A 45 39.27 26.84 42.19
N PRO A 46 38.66 25.92 42.95
CA PRO A 46 37.33 25.35 42.67
C PRO A 46 36.18 26.38 42.71
N LEU A 47 36.46 27.64 43.08
CA LEU A 47 35.56 28.78 42.97
C LEU A 47 35.39 29.30 41.53
N TYR A 48 36.38 29.06 40.66
CA TYR A 48 36.38 29.52 39.26
C TYR A 48 35.99 28.42 38.25
N GLN A 49 35.71 27.20 38.72
CA GLN A 49 35.29 26.09 37.88
C GLN A 49 33.78 26.17 37.61
N SER A 50 33.35 25.97 36.37
CA SER A 50 31.93 26.11 36.02
C SER A 50 31.09 25.03 36.72
N LEU A 51 29.89 25.36 37.22
CA LEU A 51 29.01 24.37 37.86
C LEU A 51 28.72 23.17 36.94
N HIS A 52 28.75 23.38 35.62
CA HIS A 52 28.60 22.31 34.64
C HIS A 52 29.82 21.38 34.60
N GLU A 53 31.04 21.85 34.89
CA GLU A 53 32.21 20.99 35.07
C GLU A 53 32.20 20.27 36.42
N LEU A 54 31.71 20.94 37.47
CA LEU A 54 31.57 20.39 38.83
C LEU A 54 30.55 19.24 38.89
N HIS A 55 29.44 19.37 38.15
CA HIS A 55 28.42 18.33 38.01
C HIS A 55 28.53 17.53 36.70
N SER A 56 29.44 17.88 35.78
CA SER A 56 29.85 16.93 34.77
C SER A 56 30.70 15.91 35.50
N THR A 57 30.05 14.85 35.95
CA THR A 57 30.75 13.57 36.03
C THR A 57 31.30 13.37 34.61
N LYS A 58 32.58 13.69 34.41
CA LYS A 58 33.35 13.21 33.27
C LYS A 58 33.04 11.74 33.29
N LYS A 59 32.20 11.29 32.35
CA LYS A 59 31.79 9.90 32.26
C LYS A 59 33.08 9.22 31.90
N GLU A 60 33.83 8.78 32.90
CA GLU A 60 35.06 8.07 32.66
C GLU A 60 34.63 6.95 31.75
N SER A 61 35.22 6.94 30.56
CA SER A 61 35.09 5.82 29.65
C SER A 61 35.71 4.67 30.41
N HIS A 62 34.88 3.96 31.20
CA HIS A 62 35.33 2.80 31.93
C HIS A 62 36.01 1.92 30.89
N PRO A 63 37.27 1.52 31.10
CA PRO A 63 37.92 0.62 30.19
C PRO A 63 36.97 -0.56 29.99
N PRO A 64 36.74 -1.00 28.73
CA PRO A 64 35.74 -2.03 28.45
C PRO A 64 36.02 -3.20 29.39
N LYS A 65 35.14 -3.41 30.37
CA LYS A 65 35.20 -4.59 31.21
C LYS A 65 34.76 -5.74 30.32
N ASP A 66 35.73 -6.51 29.85
CA ASP A 66 35.56 -7.77 29.15
C ASP A 66 34.96 -8.81 30.09
N SER A 67 33.70 -8.58 30.47
CA SER A 67 32.89 -9.61 31.09
C SER A 67 32.34 -10.51 29.99
N PRO A 68 32.35 -11.84 30.17
CA PRO A 68 31.84 -12.77 29.17
C PRO A 68 30.39 -12.46 28.82
N THR A 69 29.58 -12.08 29.82
CA THR A 69 28.18 -11.68 29.67
C THR A 69 27.99 -10.47 28.75
N ARG A 70 28.86 -9.45 28.82
CA ARG A 70 28.77 -8.25 27.97
C ARG A 70 29.06 -8.59 26.50
N GLN A 71 30.09 -9.41 26.26
CA GLN A 71 30.44 -9.84 24.91
C GLN A 71 29.33 -10.68 24.26
N THR A 72 28.60 -11.49 25.04
CA THR A 72 27.43 -12.24 24.54
C THR A 72 26.29 -11.32 24.12
N ILE A 73 25.99 -10.27 24.90
CA ILE A 73 24.90 -9.33 24.59
C ILE A 73 25.26 -8.44 23.39
N GLU A 74 26.49 -7.92 23.36
CA GLU A 74 26.97 -7.06 22.28
C GLU A 74 27.01 -7.81 20.95
N SER A 75 27.44 -9.08 20.94
CA SER A 75 27.43 -9.90 19.73
C SER A 75 26.01 -10.18 19.23
N GLY A 76 25.05 -10.48 20.12
CA GLY A 76 23.64 -10.66 19.75
C GLY A 76 23.02 -9.40 19.12
N ILE A 77 23.19 -8.24 19.75
CA ILE A 77 22.67 -6.95 19.22
C ILE A 77 23.37 -6.59 17.90
N ARG A 78 24.67 -6.87 17.79
CA ARG A 78 25.45 -6.60 16.58
C ARG A 78 24.91 -7.39 15.40
N VAL A 79 24.66 -8.69 15.56
CA VAL A 79 24.09 -9.54 14.50
C VAL A 79 22.76 -8.98 14.03
N VAL A 80 21.83 -8.70 14.95
CA VAL A 80 20.51 -8.16 14.58
C VAL A 80 20.64 -6.84 13.81
N ARG A 81 21.51 -5.93 14.25
CA ARG A 81 21.73 -4.65 13.56
C ARG A 81 22.32 -4.86 12.17
N THR A 82 23.35 -5.69 12.03
CA THR A 82 24.01 -5.90 10.73
C THR A 82 23.06 -6.57 9.74
N GLU A 83 22.27 -7.53 10.19
CA GLU A 83 21.27 -8.21 9.36
C GLU A 83 20.19 -7.23 8.88
N ILE A 84 19.62 -6.42 9.79
CA ILE A 84 18.61 -5.41 9.43
C ILE A 84 19.21 -4.36 8.48
N GLN A 85 20.41 -3.86 8.78
CA GLN A 85 21.06 -2.85 7.95
C GLN A 85 21.37 -3.41 6.55
N SER A 86 21.81 -4.67 6.45
CA SER A 86 22.03 -5.33 5.17
C SER A 86 20.72 -5.50 4.39
N GLY A 87 19.64 -5.93 5.04
CA GLY A 87 18.32 -6.07 4.42
C GLY A 87 17.76 -4.74 3.91
N LEU A 88 17.90 -3.67 4.69
CA LEU A 88 17.46 -2.33 4.29
C LEU A 88 18.29 -1.79 3.10
N ASN A 89 19.60 -2.04 3.07
CA ASN A 89 20.47 -1.61 1.98
C ASN A 89 20.09 -2.31 0.66
N VAL A 90 19.80 -3.61 0.68
CA VAL A 90 19.34 -4.36 -0.50
C VAL A 90 18.01 -3.84 -1.01
N LEU A 91 17.07 -3.52 -0.12
CA LEU A 91 15.78 -2.94 -0.51
C LEU A 91 15.95 -1.54 -1.12
N ALA A 92 16.83 -0.72 -0.56
CA ALA A 92 17.11 0.62 -1.08
C ALA A 92 17.75 0.56 -2.48
N GLU A 93 18.67 -0.38 -2.71
CA GLU A 93 19.29 -0.59 -4.02
C GLU A 93 18.28 -1.12 -5.06
N GLN A 94 17.44 -2.09 -4.69
CA GLN A 94 16.39 -2.58 -5.59
C GLN A 94 15.39 -1.50 -5.96
N LYS A 95 15.01 -0.64 -5.00
CA LYS A 95 14.10 0.47 -5.24
C LYS A 95 14.62 1.41 -6.33
N ALA A 96 15.91 1.75 -6.32
CA ALA A 96 16.49 2.64 -7.33
C ALA A 96 16.36 2.05 -8.76
N HIS A 97 16.53 0.74 -8.91
CA HIS A 97 16.29 0.06 -10.18
C HIS A 97 14.81 0.10 -10.59
N PHE A 98 13.89 -0.21 -9.67
CA PHE A 98 12.46 -0.15 -9.95
C PHE A 98 12.00 1.25 -10.34
N ASP A 99 12.48 2.29 -9.64
CA ASP A 99 12.15 3.68 -9.93
C ASP A 99 12.60 4.06 -11.35
N HIS A 100 13.80 3.63 -11.77
CA HIS A 100 14.28 3.88 -13.14
C HIS A 100 13.42 3.17 -14.20
N TYR A 101 13.06 1.90 -14.00
CA TYR A 101 12.19 1.17 -14.94
C TYR A 101 10.79 1.77 -15.00
N TYR A 102 10.26 2.19 -13.85
CA TYR A 102 8.95 2.83 -13.76
C TYR A 102 8.92 4.16 -14.51
N GLU A 103 9.89 5.04 -14.24
CA GLU A 103 9.98 6.34 -14.93
C GLU A 103 10.26 6.17 -16.43
N THR A 104 11.10 5.21 -16.83
CA THR A 104 11.34 4.90 -18.25
C THR A 104 10.07 4.39 -18.92
N GLY A 105 9.36 3.46 -18.29
CA GLY A 105 8.10 2.91 -18.81
C GLY A 105 7.01 3.97 -18.93
N LYS A 106 6.90 4.84 -17.92
CA LYS A 106 5.98 5.99 -17.93
C LYS A 106 6.33 6.97 -19.05
N ALA A 107 7.59 7.35 -19.20
CA ALA A 107 8.03 8.27 -20.24
C ALA A 107 7.77 7.70 -21.66
N HIS A 108 8.06 6.42 -21.88
CA HIS A 108 7.82 5.79 -23.18
C HIS A 108 6.33 5.62 -23.49
N THR A 109 5.53 5.28 -22.47
CA THR A 109 4.08 5.19 -22.61
C THR A 109 3.47 6.55 -22.91
N GLN A 110 3.89 7.61 -22.20
CA GLN A 110 3.42 8.96 -22.44
C GLN A 110 3.74 9.42 -23.87
N SER A 111 4.99 9.23 -24.32
CA SER A 111 5.40 9.56 -25.69
C SER A 111 4.60 8.79 -26.75
N THR A 112 4.27 7.52 -26.49
CA THR A 112 3.43 6.72 -27.38
C THR A 112 2.00 7.27 -27.42
N ILE A 113 1.42 7.61 -26.27
CA ILE A 113 0.07 8.21 -26.19
C ILE A 113 0.04 9.54 -26.94
N ASP A 114 1.05 10.40 -26.76
CA ASP A 114 1.14 11.69 -27.43
C ASP A 114 1.24 11.50 -28.96
N TYR A 115 2.04 10.54 -29.43
CA TYR A 115 2.14 10.18 -30.84
C TYR A 115 0.80 9.69 -31.43
N LEU A 116 0.05 8.86 -30.68
CA LEU A 116 -1.28 8.40 -31.11
C LEU A 116 -2.29 9.55 -31.10
N ASN A 117 -2.17 10.51 -30.19
CA ASN A 117 -3.08 11.66 -30.09
C ASN A 117 -2.83 12.75 -31.15
N GLU A 118 -1.77 12.64 -31.94
CA GLU A 118 -1.46 13.56 -33.04
C GLU A 118 -2.42 13.38 -34.24
N PRO A 119 -3.14 14.42 -34.73
CA PRO A 119 -4.26 14.31 -35.67
C PRO A 119 -3.91 13.65 -37.01
N GLN A 120 -2.64 13.70 -37.42
CA GLN A 120 -2.14 13.14 -38.68
C GLN A 120 -2.00 11.61 -38.66
N ASN A 121 -1.99 10.98 -37.49
CA ASN A 121 -1.64 9.58 -37.31
C ASN A 121 -2.88 8.65 -37.27
N ILE A 122 -3.71 8.67 -38.32
CA ILE A 122 -4.97 7.91 -38.34
C ILE A 122 -4.76 6.38 -38.39
N LEU A 123 -3.76 5.91 -39.14
CA LEU A 123 -3.44 4.49 -39.27
C LEU A 123 -3.01 3.83 -37.94
N PRO A 124 -2.03 4.37 -37.18
CA PRO A 124 -1.65 3.76 -35.91
C PRO A 124 -2.75 3.85 -34.84
N ARG A 125 -3.62 4.86 -34.87
CA ARG A 125 -4.79 4.94 -33.97
C ARG A 125 -5.76 3.78 -34.16
N SER A 126 -6.18 3.54 -35.40
CA SER A 126 -7.12 2.45 -35.70
C SER A 126 -6.48 1.08 -35.46
N GLY A 127 -5.19 0.94 -35.76
CA GLY A 127 -4.39 -0.24 -35.42
C GLY A 127 -4.36 -0.50 -33.92
N ALA A 128 -4.08 0.52 -33.11
CA ALA A 128 -4.07 0.41 -31.65
C ALA A 128 -5.44 -0.02 -31.09
N ILE A 129 -6.53 0.58 -31.58
CA ILE A 129 -7.89 0.21 -31.17
C ILE A 129 -8.20 -1.25 -31.54
N ALA A 130 -7.80 -1.70 -32.73
CA ALA A 130 -7.97 -3.08 -33.16
C ALA A 130 -7.19 -4.05 -32.26
N VAL A 131 -5.96 -3.72 -31.88
CA VAL A 131 -5.15 -4.51 -30.93
C VAL A 131 -5.81 -4.51 -29.54
N GLY A 132 -6.37 -3.39 -29.09
CA GLY A 132 -7.18 -3.30 -27.87
C GLY A 132 -8.37 -4.25 -27.89
N GLY A 133 -9.16 -4.24 -28.97
CA GLY A 133 -10.29 -5.14 -29.14
C GLY A 133 -9.89 -6.62 -29.21
N LEU A 134 -8.80 -6.92 -29.92
CA LEU A 134 -8.29 -8.28 -30.07
C LEU A 134 -7.73 -8.81 -28.75
N SER A 135 -7.04 -7.97 -27.95
CA SER A 135 -6.60 -8.36 -26.60
C SER A 135 -7.80 -8.69 -25.70
N GLY A 136 -8.86 -7.87 -25.73
CA GLY A 136 -10.12 -8.16 -25.05
C GLY A 136 -10.75 -9.47 -25.52
N PHE A 137 -10.74 -9.73 -26.83
CA PHE A 137 -11.23 -10.99 -27.38
C PHE A 137 -10.45 -12.21 -26.88
N ILE A 138 -9.11 -12.12 -26.82
CA ILE A 138 -8.24 -13.18 -26.32
C ILE A 138 -8.53 -13.46 -24.84
N PHE A 139 -8.71 -12.42 -24.01
CA PHE A 139 -9.08 -12.61 -22.60
C PHE A 139 -10.43 -13.31 -22.44
N ALA A 140 -11.36 -13.13 -23.38
CA ALA A 140 -12.64 -13.82 -23.42
C ALA A 140 -12.65 -15.10 -24.28
N ALA A 141 -11.50 -15.60 -24.73
CA ALA A 141 -11.41 -16.73 -25.66
C ALA A 141 -12.14 -17.98 -25.14
N ARG A 142 -12.07 -18.23 -23.82
CA ARG A 142 -12.73 -19.36 -23.15
C ARG A 142 -14.18 -19.09 -22.71
N GLY A 143 -14.70 -17.89 -22.99
CA GLY A 143 -16.08 -17.51 -22.69
C GLY A 143 -17.07 -17.81 -23.82
N GLY A 144 -18.37 -17.69 -23.51
CA GLY A 144 -19.44 -17.70 -24.52
C GLY A 144 -19.47 -16.42 -25.37
N PHE A 145 -20.35 -16.37 -26.36
CA PHE A 145 -20.46 -15.26 -27.32
C PHE A 145 -20.62 -13.89 -26.65
N ILE A 146 -21.49 -13.79 -25.64
CA ILE A 146 -21.75 -12.53 -24.91
C ILE A 146 -20.47 -12.01 -24.22
N LYS A 147 -19.70 -12.90 -23.58
CA LYS A 147 -18.43 -12.53 -22.95
C LYS A 147 -17.42 -12.03 -23.97
N LYS A 148 -17.34 -12.68 -25.14
CA LYS A 148 -16.45 -12.28 -26.21
C LYS A 148 -16.78 -10.88 -26.71
N VAL A 149 -18.04 -10.61 -27.03
CA VAL A 149 -18.47 -9.27 -27.47
C VAL A 149 -18.17 -8.24 -26.40
N LEU A 150 -18.56 -8.49 -25.14
CA LEU A 150 -18.36 -7.53 -24.04
C LEU A 150 -16.88 -7.19 -23.80
N TYR A 151 -16.01 -8.20 -23.71
CA TYR A 151 -14.60 -7.98 -23.47
C TYR A 151 -13.91 -7.33 -24.67
N THR A 152 -14.27 -7.70 -25.90
CA THR A 152 -13.79 -7.01 -27.10
C THR A 152 -14.20 -5.55 -27.12
N THR A 153 -15.46 -5.23 -26.81
CA THR A 153 -15.93 -3.84 -26.76
C THR A 153 -15.25 -3.05 -25.65
N ILE A 154 -15.01 -3.66 -24.49
CA ILE A 154 -14.30 -3.01 -23.38
C ILE A 154 -12.84 -2.77 -23.79
N GLY A 155 -12.15 -3.77 -24.33
CA GLY A 155 -10.75 -3.65 -24.75
C GLY A 155 -10.55 -2.65 -25.89
N ALA A 156 -11.44 -2.64 -26.88
CA ALA A 156 -11.41 -1.63 -27.94
C ALA A 156 -11.76 -0.23 -27.38
N GLY A 157 -12.78 -0.15 -26.51
CA GLY A 157 -13.25 1.10 -25.91
C GLY A 157 -12.23 1.77 -24.99
N THR A 158 -11.47 0.99 -24.21
CA THR A 158 -10.41 1.53 -23.35
C THR A 158 -9.30 2.16 -24.18
N VAL A 159 -8.82 1.48 -25.22
CA VAL A 159 -7.80 2.03 -26.12
C VAL A 159 -8.33 3.21 -26.93
N ALA A 160 -9.58 3.14 -27.40
CA ALA A 160 -10.22 4.25 -28.09
C ALA A 160 -10.35 5.49 -27.20
N SER A 161 -10.66 5.32 -25.91
CA SER A 161 -10.71 6.42 -24.94
C SER A 161 -9.35 7.10 -24.75
N LEU A 162 -8.26 6.33 -24.84
CA LEU A 162 -6.91 6.88 -24.76
C LEU A 162 -6.49 7.62 -26.03
N CYS A 163 -6.91 7.15 -27.21
CA CYS A 163 -6.58 7.76 -28.51
C CYS A 163 -7.47 8.97 -28.87
N TYR A 164 -8.65 9.08 -28.24
CA TYR A 164 -9.65 10.12 -28.52
C TYR A 164 -10.24 10.70 -27.21
N PRO A 165 -9.42 11.32 -26.34
CA PRO A 165 -9.86 11.73 -25.00
C PRO A 165 -10.98 12.78 -25.03
N LYS A 166 -10.93 13.73 -25.96
CA LYS A 166 -11.96 14.79 -26.09
C LYS A 166 -13.30 14.24 -26.53
N GLN A 167 -13.30 13.31 -27.49
CA GLN A 167 -14.51 12.64 -27.94
C GLN A 167 -15.05 11.73 -26.83
N ALA A 168 -14.17 11.02 -26.13
CA ALA A 168 -14.54 10.14 -25.03
C ALA A 168 -15.26 10.90 -23.89
N GLU A 169 -14.80 12.10 -23.54
CA GLU A 169 -15.48 12.95 -22.55
C GLU A 169 -16.93 13.30 -22.97
N VAL A 170 -17.12 13.70 -24.23
CA VAL A 170 -18.46 14.04 -24.76
C VAL A 170 -19.34 12.79 -24.79
N PHE A 171 -18.85 11.68 -25.36
CA PHE A 171 -19.58 10.43 -25.41
C PHE A 171 -19.93 9.90 -24.02
N ALA A 172 -19.04 10.03 -23.04
CA ALA A 172 -19.32 9.62 -21.66
C ALA A 172 -20.46 10.43 -21.04
N ARG A 173 -20.48 11.75 -21.25
CA ARG A 173 -21.56 12.62 -20.74
C ARG A 173 -22.91 12.28 -21.38
N ASP A 174 -22.94 12.13 -22.70
CA ASP A 174 -24.14 11.80 -23.44
C ASP A 174 -24.65 10.39 -23.10
N ALA A 175 -23.74 9.42 -23.01
CA ALA A 175 -24.06 8.06 -22.60
C ALA A 175 -24.63 8.02 -21.18
N LEU A 176 -24.09 8.79 -20.23
CA LEU A 176 -24.63 8.86 -18.87
C LEU A 176 -26.05 9.44 -18.84
N VAL A 177 -26.33 10.48 -19.63
CA VAL A 177 -27.68 11.07 -19.73
C VAL A 177 -28.67 10.07 -20.34
N GLN A 178 -28.28 9.37 -21.40
CA GLN A 178 -29.12 8.35 -22.03
C GLN A 178 -29.33 7.15 -21.11
N ALA A 179 -28.28 6.69 -20.42
CA ALA A 179 -28.35 5.59 -19.46
C ALA A 179 -29.32 5.90 -18.32
N ARG A 180 -29.32 7.14 -17.80
CA ARG A 180 -30.29 7.57 -16.79
C ARG A 180 -31.73 7.48 -17.28
N LYS A 181 -32.00 7.94 -18.50
CA LYS A 181 -33.34 7.86 -19.11
C LYS A 181 -33.77 6.40 -19.30
N GLY A 182 -32.88 5.57 -19.86
CA GLY A 182 -33.12 4.14 -20.04
C GLY A 182 -33.35 3.40 -18.72
N TYR A 183 -32.57 3.73 -17.69
CA TYR A 183 -32.72 3.18 -16.34
C TYR A 183 -34.07 3.55 -15.73
N ALA A 184 -34.48 4.82 -15.81
CA ALA A 184 -35.79 5.25 -15.31
C ALA A 184 -36.93 4.48 -15.99
N ILE A 185 -36.84 4.29 -17.31
CA ILE A 185 -37.83 3.50 -18.08
C ILE A 185 -37.83 2.05 -17.61
N ALA A 186 -36.66 1.41 -17.51
CA ALA A 186 -36.54 0.01 -17.09
C ALA A 186 -37.03 -0.21 -15.66
N TYR A 187 -36.70 0.69 -14.74
CA TYR A 187 -37.15 0.65 -13.36
C TYR A 187 -38.67 0.77 -13.25
N ASN A 188 -39.29 1.67 -14.04
CA ASN A 188 -40.75 1.79 -14.11
C ASN A 188 -41.41 0.52 -14.69
N PHE A 189 -40.77 -0.15 -15.66
CA PHE A 189 -41.24 -1.43 -16.17
C PHE A 189 -41.20 -2.54 -15.12
N VAL A 190 -40.13 -2.64 -14.33
CA VAL A 190 -40.02 -3.61 -13.22
C VAL A 190 -41.12 -3.37 -12.18
N LYS A 191 -41.44 -2.10 -11.90
CA LYS A 191 -42.54 -1.72 -11.00
C LYS A 191 -43.94 -1.93 -11.58
N GLY A 192 -44.07 -2.31 -12.86
CA GLY A 192 -45.36 -2.62 -13.48
C GLY A 192 -46.27 -1.41 -13.73
N VAL A 193 -45.71 -0.21 -13.88
CA VAL A 193 -46.49 1.01 -14.14
C VAL A 193 -47.05 0.98 -15.56
N LYS A 194 -48.36 1.23 -15.72
CA LYS A 194 -49.03 1.20 -17.03
C LYS A 194 -48.83 2.51 -17.79
N PRO A 195 -48.72 2.48 -19.13
CA PRO A 195 -48.64 3.70 -19.93
C PRO A 195 -49.97 4.47 -19.82
N GLY A 196 -49.99 5.54 -19.03
CA GLY A 196 -51.18 6.39 -18.81
C GLY A 196 -51.36 6.88 -17.37
N ASP A 197 -50.72 6.24 -16.38
CA ASP A 197 -50.71 6.76 -15.01
C ASP A 197 -49.72 7.94 -14.91
N GLU A 198 -50.10 9.00 -14.20
CA GLU A 198 -49.22 10.13 -13.90
C GLU A 198 -48.06 9.64 -13.03
N VAL A 199 -46.97 9.25 -13.69
CA VAL A 199 -45.72 8.93 -13.02
C VAL A 199 -45.22 10.23 -12.42
N THR A 200 -45.44 10.42 -11.12
CA THR A 200 -44.72 11.44 -10.37
C THR A 200 -43.25 11.15 -10.65
N PRO A 201 -42.49 12.06 -11.29
CA PRO A 201 -41.11 11.78 -11.63
C PRO A 201 -40.35 11.70 -10.31
N GLU A 202 -40.29 10.51 -9.70
CA GLU A 202 -39.35 10.26 -8.63
C GLU A 202 -37.99 10.65 -9.22
N PRO A 203 -37.31 11.62 -8.60
CA PRO A 203 -36.14 12.22 -9.19
C PRO A 203 -35.15 11.11 -9.50
N VAL A 204 -34.45 11.27 -10.62
CA VAL A 204 -33.39 10.43 -11.22
C VAL A 204 -32.23 10.08 -10.25
N SER A 205 -32.41 10.34 -8.96
CA SER A 205 -31.59 10.05 -7.79
C SER A 205 -31.22 8.58 -7.57
N LYS A 206 -31.95 7.60 -8.15
CA LYS A 206 -31.60 6.17 -8.02
C LYS A 206 -30.57 5.69 -9.04
N PHE A 207 -30.13 6.53 -9.98
CA PHE A 207 -29.02 6.14 -10.85
C PHE A 207 -27.76 6.06 -9.99
N PRO A 208 -27.09 4.89 -9.90
CA PRO A 208 -25.93 4.75 -9.05
C PRO A 208 -24.82 5.67 -9.55
N THR A 209 -24.55 6.72 -8.79
CA THR A 209 -23.43 7.64 -9.03
C THR A 209 -22.18 7.18 -8.29
N SER A 210 -22.35 6.35 -7.26
CA SER A 210 -21.29 5.70 -6.49
C SER A 210 -21.28 4.18 -6.68
N MET A 211 -20.10 3.58 -6.51
CA MET A 211 -19.93 2.12 -6.49
C MET A 211 -20.68 1.47 -5.32
N GLU A 212 -20.81 2.19 -4.20
CA GLU A 212 -21.54 1.71 -3.03
C GLU A 212 -23.03 1.59 -3.33
N ASP A 213 -23.61 2.63 -3.94
CA ASP A 213 -25.01 2.62 -4.38
C ASP A 213 -25.29 1.48 -5.37
N LEU A 214 -24.35 1.24 -6.28
CA LEU A 214 -24.48 0.15 -7.25
C LEU A 214 -24.45 -1.23 -6.57
N LYS A 215 -23.61 -1.40 -5.54
CA LYS A 215 -23.56 -2.62 -4.74
C LYS A 215 -24.86 -2.81 -3.95
N TYR A 216 -25.37 -1.77 -3.30
CA TYR A 216 -26.63 -1.85 -2.55
C TYR A 216 -27.80 -2.17 -3.47
N LEU A 217 -27.90 -1.50 -4.62
CA LEU A 217 -28.93 -1.78 -5.62
C LEU A 217 -28.84 -3.22 -6.12
N ALA A 218 -27.64 -3.73 -6.42
CA ALA A 218 -27.46 -5.11 -6.85
C ALA A 218 -27.83 -6.13 -5.76
N LEU A 219 -27.54 -5.85 -4.49
CA LEU A 219 -27.95 -6.68 -3.36
C LEU A 219 -29.46 -6.65 -3.17
N ASP A 220 -30.07 -5.47 -3.20
CA ASP A 220 -31.52 -5.28 -3.05
C ASP A 220 -32.28 -6.03 -4.14
N LEU A 221 -31.83 -5.92 -5.39
CA LEU A 221 -32.40 -6.65 -6.53
C LEU A 221 -32.20 -8.17 -6.43
N TYR A 222 -31.07 -8.61 -5.87
CA TYR A 222 -30.80 -10.03 -5.64
C TYR A 222 -31.72 -10.60 -4.54
N ASP A 223 -31.88 -9.87 -3.43
CA ASP A 223 -32.73 -10.27 -2.33
C ASP A 223 -34.20 -10.26 -2.74
N GLU A 224 -34.67 -9.25 -3.49
CA GLU A 224 -36.03 -9.19 -4.03
C GLU A 224 -36.31 -10.36 -5.00
N ALA A 225 -35.39 -10.64 -5.93
CA ALA A 225 -35.52 -11.78 -6.84
C ALA A 225 -35.50 -13.13 -6.08
N LYS A 226 -34.68 -13.25 -5.04
CA LYS A 226 -34.62 -14.44 -4.18
C LYS A 226 -35.91 -14.62 -3.40
N GLU A 227 -36.47 -13.56 -2.82
CA GLU A 227 -37.76 -13.61 -2.12
C GLU A 227 -38.90 -13.99 -3.06
N ALA A 228 -38.91 -13.47 -4.30
CA ALA A 228 -39.92 -13.82 -5.30
C ALA A 228 -39.86 -15.30 -5.73
N ILE A 229 -38.66 -15.89 -5.82
CA ILE A 229 -38.48 -17.28 -6.28
C ILE A 229 -38.66 -18.30 -5.13
N PHE A 230 -38.11 -18.01 -3.95
CA PHE A 230 -38.07 -18.97 -2.84
C PHE A 230 -39.16 -18.77 -1.79
N GLY A 231 -39.96 -17.71 -1.92
CA GLY A 231 -41.00 -17.33 -0.97
C GLY A 231 -40.41 -16.82 0.35
N LYS A 232 -41.20 -16.02 1.08
CA LYS A 232 -40.82 -15.56 2.42
C LYS A 232 -40.69 -16.77 3.36
N LYS A 233 -39.48 -17.03 3.85
CA LYS A 233 -39.33 -17.82 5.09
C LYS A 233 -39.95 -17.00 6.21
N GLN A 234 -41.09 -17.47 6.71
CA GLN A 234 -41.71 -16.99 7.96
C GLN A 234 -40.74 -17.14 9.13
#